data_AF-A0A954KDJ2-F1
#
_entry.id   AF-A0A954KDJ2-F1
#
_cell.length_a   1.000
_cell.length_b   1.000
_cell.length_c   1.000
_cell.angle_alpha   90.00
_cell.angle_beta   90.00
_cell.angle_gamma   90.00
#
_symmetry.space_group_name_H-M   'P 1'
#
loop_
_entity.id
_entity.type
_entity.pdbx_description
1 polymer ?
#
loop_
_entity_poly.entity_id
_entity_poly.type
_entity_poly.pdbx_seq_one_letter_code
_entity_poly.pdbx_strand_id
1 'polypeptide(L)'
;MFRTLLMALLFLFATSHAMGGLVINEVLYDSTSNDGSDGSNGEWIELYNDSNTATDVTNFILSDGDWTIVLPSQTIAAHDYFLIGYASTASDLNGSPTFDIDLDTYSSSMIGGATPMTLTNSGEFLGIFDASGTLLDGVVWENPSTNNRPGSGTSANVALPSGHPLGGTLTIPTTGFTSISGNAGNGESIARDLDGTGNWVFSSTLASGNTAGRTNATPEPKQMLMGCLGGILLMTLSPLRSRKRRSPVRSL
;
A
#
# COMPACT_ATOMS: atom_id res chain seq x y z
N MET A 1 -1.32 47.43 36.08
CA MET A 1 -2.24 46.66 35.22
C MET A 1 -1.45 46.12 34.04
N PHE A 2 -1.29 44.79 33.98
CA PHE A 2 -1.28 43.94 32.78
C PHE A 2 -0.45 44.46 31.58
N ARG A 3 0.68 43.84 31.23
CA ARG A 3 0.69 42.57 30.49
C ARG A 3 2.10 41.98 30.42
N THR A 4 2.29 40.85 31.09
CA THR A 4 3.34 39.87 30.82
C THR A 4 3.18 39.36 29.39
N LEU A 5 4.12 39.70 28.51
CA LEU A 5 4.21 39.13 27.16
C LEU A 5 4.82 37.73 27.28
N LEU A 6 3.96 36.75 27.57
CA LEU A 6 4.28 35.34 27.42
C LEU A 6 4.36 35.07 25.91
N MET A 7 5.57 35.12 25.35
CA MET A 7 5.87 34.43 24.09
C MET A 7 5.76 32.93 24.38
N ALA A 8 4.53 32.43 24.33
CA ALA A 8 4.29 31.02 24.12
C ALA A 8 4.93 30.69 22.78
N LEU A 9 6.14 30.12 22.84
CA LEU A 9 6.73 29.36 21.77
C LEU A 9 5.74 28.23 21.49
N LEU A 10 4.82 28.49 20.57
CA LEU A 10 4.01 27.49 19.93
C LEU A 10 5.02 26.62 19.18
N PHE A 11 5.52 25.58 19.85
CA PHE A 11 6.03 24.41 19.17
C PHE A 11 4.85 23.86 18.38
N LEU A 12 4.67 24.42 17.18
CA LEU A 12 3.95 23.74 16.13
C LEU A 12 4.77 22.46 15.94
N PHE A 13 4.33 21.36 16.53
CA PHE A 13 4.69 20.04 16.04
C PHE A 13 4.03 19.93 14.67
N ALA A 14 4.60 20.63 13.68
CA ALA A 14 4.53 20.14 12.33
C ALA A 14 5.30 18.83 12.41
N THR A 15 4.60 17.71 12.41
CA THR A 15 5.18 16.46 11.97
C THR A 15 5.74 16.78 10.59
N SER A 16 7.04 16.97 10.51
CA SER A 16 7.73 16.93 9.23
C SER A 16 7.49 15.51 8.74
N HIS A 17 6.45 15.32 7.93
CA HIS A 17 6.43 14.22 6.99
C HIS A 17 7.71 14.41 6.21
N ALA A 18 8.67 13.53 6.44
CA ALA A 18 9.90 13.51 5.67
C ALA A 18 9.47 13.56 4.20
N MET A 19 10.09 14.47 3.45
CA MET A 19 9.94 14.68 2.02
C MET A 19 9.58 13.35 1.31
N GLY A 20 8.31 13.18 0.92
CA GLY A 20 7.66 12.03 0.25
C GLY A 20 8.31 10.64 0.38
N GLY A 21 7.58 9.67 0.93
CA GLY A 21 8.03 8.28 1.09
C GLY A 21 7.02 7.26 0.59
N LEU A 22 7.39 5.98 0.67
CA LEU A 22 6.46 4.88 0.45
C LEU A 22 5.55 4.74 1.68
N VAL A 23 4.23 4.82 1.48
CA VAL A 23 3.22 4.74 2.52
C VAL A 23 2.25 3.60 2.26
N ILE A 24 1.54 3.16 3.31
CA ILE A 24 0.40 2.25 3.14
C ILE A 24 -0.80 3.12 2.78
N ASN A 25 -1.40 2.87 1.61
CA ASN A 25 -2.55 3.63 1.14
C ASN A 25 -3.87 2.97 1.50
N GLU A 26 -3.94 1.66 1.34
CA GLU A 26 -5.20 0.92 1.49
C GLU A 26 -4.95 -0.52 1.95
N VAL A 27 -5.84 -1.04 2.80
CA VAL A 27 -5.80 -2.42 3.30
C VAL A 27 -7.22 -2.96 3.30
N LEU A 28 -7.48 -4.01 2.52
CA LEU A 28 -8.68 -4.84 2.67
C LEU A 28 -8.34 -6.01 3.60
N TYR A 29 -8.76 -5.91 4.85
CA TYR A 29 -8.52 -6.94 5.88
C TYR A 29 -9.75 -7.79 6.19
N ASP A 30 -10.96 -7.38 5.81
CA ASP A 30 -12.22 -8.13 6.01
C ASP A 30 -12.87 -8.31 4.63
N SER A 31 -12.49 -9.38 3.93
CA SER A 31 -12.88 -9.60 2.53
C SER A 31 -14.13 -10.44 2.36
N THR A 32 -14.95 -10.16 1.33
CA THR A 32 -16.19 -10.92 1.08
C THR A 32 -15.98 -12.30 0.50
N SER A 33 -14.84 -12.51 -0.16
CA SER A 33 -14.64 -13.68 -1.01
C SER A 33 -14.10 -14.89 -0.25
N ASN A 34 -13.27 -14.71 0.80
CA ASN A 34 -12.65 -15.82 1.53
C ASN A 34 -12.20 -15.43 2.96
N ASP A 35 -13.10 -14.88 3.79
CA ASP A 35 -12.77 -14.48 5.16
C ASP A 35 -12.35 -15.65 6.09
N GLY A 36 -11.07 -15.68 6.51
CA GLY A 36 -10.70 -16.12 7.87
C GLY A 36 -10.19 -17.55 8.13
N SER A 37 -9.47 -18.25 7.25
CA SER A 37 -8.86 -19.55 7.64
C SER A 37 -7.59 -20.01 6.91
N ASP A 38 -7.36 -19.57 5.68
CA ASP A 38 -6.20 -19.91 4.86
C ASP A 38 -5.74 -18.63 4.18
N GLY A 39 -4.44 -18.36 4.15
CA GLY A 39 -3.88 -17.09 3.70
C GLY A 39 -4.05 -16.80 2.20
N SER A 40 -5.19 -17.10 1.58
CA SER A 40 -5.64 -16.68 0.25
C SER A 40 -7.09 -16.14 0.36
N ASN A 41 -7.29 -15.35 1.39
CA ASN A 41 -8.53 -14.94 2.06
C ASN A 41 -9.23 -13.72 1.46
N GLY A 42 -8.93 -13.35 0.22
CA GLY A 42 -9.57 -12.18 -0.39
C GLY A 42 -8.89 -10.85 -0.04
N GLU A 43 -7.93 -10.87 0.88
CA GLU A 43 -7.24 -9.70 1.42
C GLU A 43 -6.18 -9.15 0.45
N TRP A 44 -5.92 -7.86 0.58
CA TRP A 44 -4.86 -7.19 -0.17
C TRP A 44 -4.42 -5.89 0.49
N ILE A 45 -3.24 -5.46 0.08
CA ILE A 45 -2.59 -4.23 0.55
C ILE A 45 -2.16 -3.42 -0.65
N GLU A 46 -2.38 -2.12 -0.57
CA GLU A 46 -1.88 -1.15 -1.53
C GLU A 46 -0.87 -0.22 -0.87
N LEU A 47 0.28 -0.09 -1.51
CA LEU A 47 1.27 0.92 -1.19
C LEU A 47 1.18 2.06 -2.19
N TYR A 48 1.50 3.27 -1.74
CA TYR A 48 1.59 4.45 -2.59
C TYR A 48 2.93 5.15 -2.41
N ASN A 49 3.54 5.56 -3.52
CA ASN A 49 4.75 6.37 -3.50
C ASN A 49 4.38 7.87 -3.50
N ASP A 50 4.37 8.49 -2.32
CA ASP A 50 4.08 9.92 -2.14
C ASP A 50 5.25 10.84 -2.54
N SER A 51 6.36 10.27 -3.00
CA SER A 51 7.47 11.07 -3.50
C SER A 51 7.23 11.56 -4.94
N ASN A 52 7.87 12.69 -5.27
CA ASN A 52 7.92 13.23 -6.64
C ASN A 52 8.93 12.46 -7.54
N THR A 53 9.47 11.35 -7.06
CA THR A 53 10.50 10.54 -7.75
C THR A 53 10.15 9.07 -7.71
N ALA A 54 10.79 8.26 -8.55
CA ALA A 54 10.63 6.83 -8.46
C ALA A 54 11.37 6.29 -7.21
N THR A 55 10.75 5.38 -6.47
CA THR A 55 11.29 4.80 -5.24
C THR A 55 11.70 3.35 -5.48
N ASP A 56 12.98 3.03 -5.26
CA ASP A 56 13.47 1.65 -5.23
C ASP A 56 13.08 1.01 -3.90
N VAL A 57 12.29 -0.06 -3.99
CA VAL A 57 11.76 -0.78 -2.82
C VAL A 57 12.45 -2.12 -2.60
N THR A 58 13.60 -2.34 -3.25
CA THR A 58 14.38 -3.56 -3.09
C THR A 58 14.65 -3.85 -1.60
N ASN A 59 14.24 -5.03 -1.14
CA ASN A 59 14.36 -5.49 0.26
C ASN A 59 13.59 -4.66 1.29
N PHE A 60 12.62 -3.84 0.88
CA PHE A 60 11.67 -3.27 1.85
C PHE A 60 10.82 -4.39 2.42
N ILE A 61 10.28 -4.21 3.62
CA ILE A 61 9.61 -5.27 4.37
C ILE A 61 8.20 -4.82 4.72
N LEU A 62 7.22 -5.65 4.41
CA LEU A 62 5.86 -5.52 4.89
C LEU A 62 5.61 -6.57 5.98
N SER A 63 4.98 -6.20 7.09
CA SER A 63 4.74 -7.12 8.21
C SER A 63 3.57 -6.68 9.09
N ASP A 64 2.82 -7.66 9.59
CA ASP A 64 1.80 -7.53 10.64
C ASP A 64 2.29 -8.01 12.01
N GLY A 65 3.54 -8.43 12.13
CA GLY A 65 4.08 -9.02 13.36
C GLY A 65 4.19 -10.54 13.35
N ASP A 66 3.47 -11.24 12.48
CA ASP A 66 3.47 -12.71 12.41
C ASP A 66 4.18 -13.22 11.17
N TRP A 67 4.08 -12.48 10.06
CA TRP A 67 4.79 -12.76 8.81
C TRP A 67 5.53 -11.53 8.28
N THR A 68 6.47 -11.77 7.37
CA THR A 68 7.13 -10.73 6.58
C THR A 68 7.03 -11.05 5.09
N ILE A 69 6.74 -10.04 4.28
CA ILE A 69 6.95 -10.06 2.84
C ILE A 69 8.12 -9.11 2.55
N VAL A 70 9.21 -9.66 2.04
CA VAL A 70 10.31 -8.86 1.50
C VAL A 70 9.97 -8.49 0.06
N LEU A 71 9.97 -7.20 -0.27
CA LEU A 71 9.70 -6.71 -1.61
C LEU A 71 10.87 -7.05 -2.57
N PRO A 72 10.57 -7.42 -3.82
CA PRO A 72 11.59 -7.82 -4.77
C PRO A 72 12.35 -6.59 -5.27
N SER A 73 13.36 -6.79 -6.11
CA SER A 73 14.00 -5.66 -6.78
C SER A 73 13.02 -5.02 -7.76
N GLN A 74 12.49 -3.86 -7.36
CA GLN A 74 11.41 -3.18 -8.04
C GLN A 74 11.48 -1.68 -7.75
N THR A 75 11.05 -0.87 -8.71
CA THR A 75 10.86 0.56 -8.53
C THR A 75 9.39 0.90 -8.70
N ILE A 76 8.85 1.71 -7.79
CA ILE A 76 7.50 2.27 -7.87
C ILE A 76 7.65 3.71 -8.39
N ALA A 77 6.94 4.06 -9.46
CA ALA A 77 7.02 5.41 -10.03
C ALA A 77 6.48 6.47 -9.04
N ALA A 78 6.82 7.74 -9.27
CA ALA A 78 6.28 8.85 -8.49
C ALA A 78 4.75 8.84 -8.57
N HIS A 79 4.07 8.93 -7.41
CA HIS A 79 2.61 8.93 -7.32
C HIS A 79 1.92 7.69 -7.93
N ASP A 80 2.63 6.57 -8.02
CA ASP A 80 2.08 5.29 -8.49
C ASP A 80 1.79 4.37 -7.30
N TYR A 81 0.90 3.41 -7.54
CA TYR A 81 0.47 2.41 -6.56
C TYR A 81 1.17 1.09 -6.79
N PHE A 82 1.26 0.29 -5.74
CA PHE A 82 1.82 -1.04 -5.78
C PHE A 82 0.95 -2.00 -4.97
N LEU A 83 0.35 -2.96 -5.67
CA LEU A 83 -0.70 -3.82 -5.12
C LEU A 83 -0.17 -5.22 -4.80
N ILE A 84 -0.44 -5.69 -3.59
CA ILE A 84 0.03 -6.97 -3.04
C ILE A 84 -1.18 -7.79 -2.59
N GLY A 85 -1.27 -9.05 -3.01
CA GLY A 85 -2.37 -9.95 -2.66
C GLY A 85 -2.29 -11.27 -3.44
N TYR A 86 -3.37 -12.05 -3.46
CA TYR A 86 -3.44 -13.33 -4.19
C TYR A 86 -4.30 -13.18 -5.44
N ALA A 87 -3.88 -13.67 -6.61
CA ALA A 87 -4.64 -13.50 -7.85
C ALA A 87 -6.10 -14.01 -7.77
N SER A 88 -6.36 -15.02 -6.94
CA SER A 88 -7.71 -15.53 -6.66
C SER A 88 -8.66 -14.53 -5.99
N THR A 89 -8.16 -13.41 -5.46
CA THR A 89 -8.95 -12.35 -4.77
C THR A 89 -9.41 -11.24 -5.72
N ALA A 90 -9.18 -11.39 -7.02
CA ALA A 90 -9.53 -10.40 -8.04
C ALA A 90 -11.04 -10.03 -8.09
N SER A 91 -11.92 -10.81 -7.47
CA SER A 91 -13.34 -10.46 -7.31
C SER A 91 -13.55 -9.17 -6.49
N ASP A 92 -12.70 -8.91 -5.49
CA ASP A 92 -12.78 -7.73 -4.62
C ASP A 92 -11.97 -6.53 -5.16
N LEU A 93 -11.28 -6.69 -6.29
CA LEU A 93 -10.45 -5.65 -6.90
C LEU A 93 -11.23 -4.62 -7.73
N ASN A 94 -12.56 -4.56 -7.61
CA ASN A 94 -13.40 -3.66 -8.40
C ASN A 94 -13.16 -3.71 -9.93
N GLY A 95 -12.51 -4.77 -10.45
CA GLY A 95 -12.05 -4.91 -11.85
C GLY A 95 -10.64 -4.38 -12.14
N SER A 96 -9.72 -4.33 -11.16
CA SER A 96 -8.29 -4.03 -11.32
C SER A 96 -7.56 -5.16 -12.09
N PRO A 97 -6.54 -4.87 -12.91
CA PRO A 97 -6.06 -5.83 -13.90
C PRO A 97 -5.21 -6.98 -13.34
N THR A 98 -4.41 -6.79 -12.28
CA THR A 98 -3.51 -7.79 -11.65
C THR A 98 -2.86 -7.23 -10.40
N PHE A 99 -2.43 -8.08 -9.46
CA PHE A 99 -1.48 -7.71 -8.40
C PHE A 99 -0.07 -7.48 -8.95
N ASP A 100 0.67 -6.50 -8.43
CA ASP A 100 2.10 -6.33 -8.73
C ASP A 100 2.93 -7.41 -8.01
N ILE A 101 2.52 -7.82 -6.80
CA ILE A 101 2.94 -9.08 -6.16
C ILE A 101 1.74 -9.99 -6.03
N ASP A 102 1.72 -11.02 -6.88
CA ASP A 102 0.80 -12.15 -6.76
C ASP A 102 1.40 -13.22 -5.86
N LEU A 103 0.87 -13.34 -4.63
CA LEU A 103 1.33 -14.27 -3.62
C LEU A 103 1.08 -15.74 -3.98
N ASP A 104 0.21 -16.05 -4.96
CA ASP A 104 0.07 -17.42 -5.49
C ASP A 104 1.35 -17.90 -6.19
N THR A 105 2.12 -16.97 -6.77
CA THR A 105 3.33 -17.27 -7.55
C THR A 105 4.59 -16.63 -6.98
N TYR A 106 4.46 -15.87 -5.89
CA TYR A 106 5.59 -15.19 -5.25
C TYR A 106 6.54 -16.19 -4.60
N SER A 107 7.84 -15.89 -4.63
CA SER A 107 8.85 -16.80 -4.10
C SER A 107 8.71 -16.94 -2.59
N SER A 108 8.52 -18.16 -2.10
CA SER A 108 8.51 -18.44 -0.65
C SER A 108 9.83 -18.08 0.04
N SER A 109 10.92 -17.91 -0.71
CA SER A 109 12.20 -17.42 -0.18
C SER A 109 12.19 -15.92 0.17
N MET A 110 11.13 -15.20 -0.19
CA MET A 110 10.92 -13.79 0.12
C MET A 110 9.93 -13.61 1.27
N ILE A 111 9.44 -14.72 1.86
CA ILE A 111 8.47 -14.75 2.94
C ILE A 111 9.13 -15.28 4.21
N GLY A 112 8.94 -14.59 5.33
CA GLY A 112 9.39 -15.02 6.64
C GLY A 112 8.22 -15.14 7.61
N GLY A 113 8.35 -16.01 8.62
CA GLY A 113 7.31 -16.17 9.65
C GLY A 113 6.13 -17.04 9.20
N ALA A 114 4.92 -16.62 9.58
CA ALA A 114 3.66 -17.29 9.27
C ALA A 114 3.27 -17.14 7.77
N THR A 115 2.10 -17.68 7.41
CA THR A 115 1.52 -17.48 6.07
C THR A 115 1.17 -16.01 5.88
N PRO A 116 1.56 -15.37 4.75
CA PRO A 116 1.28 -13.96 4.53
C PRO A 116 -0.19 -13.68 4.20
N MET A 117 -0.64 -12.45 4.47
CA MET A 117 -2.04 -12.02 4.40
C MET A 117 -2.97 -12.87 5.27
N THR A 118 -2.60 -13.14 6.52
CA THR A 118 -3.57 -13.64 7.50
C THR A 118 -3.99 -12.49 8.41
N LEU A 119 -4.60 -11.45 7.82
CA LEU A 119 -5.01 -10.27 8.56
C LEU A 119 -6.26 -10.56 9.40
N THR A 120 -6.31 -9.98 10.60
CA THR A 120 -7.33 -10.27 11.60
C THR A 120 -8.41 -9.19 11.58
N ASN A 121 -9.64 -9.58 11.28
CA ASN A 121 -10.76 -8.63 11.20
C ASN A 121 -11.00 -7.90 12.52
N SER A 122 -10.83 -8.59 13.66
CA SER A 122 -11.07 -8.01 14.99
C SER A 122 -9.93 -7.12 15.52
N GLY A 123 -8.90 -6.87 14.72
CA GLY A 123 -7.84 -5.93 15.02
C GLY A 123 -6.45 -6.53 14.97
N GLU A 124 -5.59 -5.82 14.25
CA GLU A 124 -4.19 -6.13 13.97
C GLU A 124 -3.49 -4.82 13.57
N PHE A 125 -2.26 -4.93 13.08
CA PHE A 125 -1.50 -3.83 12.54
C PHE A 125 -0.79 -4.24 11.27
N LEU A 126 -0.35 -3.25 10.50
CA LEU A 126 0.49 -3.45 9.34
C LEU A 126 1.53 -2.35 9.30
N GLY A 127 2.79 -2.72 9.09
CA GLY A 127 3.90 -1.80 8.94
C GLY A 127 4.67 -2.05 7.64
N ILE A 128 5.08 -0.97 6.99
CA ILE A 128 6.06 -0.98 5.89
C ILE A 128 7.38 -0.40 6.42
N PHE A 129 8.46 -1.13 6.17
CA PHE A 129 9.81 -0.83 6.63
C PHE A 129 10.75 -0.72 5.44
N ASP A 130 11.75 0.15 5.53
CA ASP A 130 12.82 0.17 4.54
C ASP A 130 13.75 -1.05 4.69
N ALA A 131 14.69 -1.20 3.75
CA ALA A 131 15.67 -2.29 3.76
C ALA A 131 16.60 -2.29 4.98
N SER A 132 16.63 -1.20 5.76
CA SER A 132 17.37 -1.08 7.02
C SER A 132 16.54 -1.42 8.26
N GLY A 133 15.27 -1.77 8.09
CA GLY A 133 14.35 -2.12 9.18
C GLY A 133 13.75 -0.90 9.87
N THR A 134 13.90 0.29 9.27
CA THR A 134 13.27 1.50 9.79
C THR A 134 11.81 1.53 9.36
N LEU A 135 10.89 1.69 10.31
CA LEU A 135 9.46 1.86 10.01
C LEU A 135 9.26 3.15 9.20
N LEU A 136 8.65 3.02 8.03
CA LEU A 136 8.28 4.15 7.17
C LEU A 136 6.86 4.62 7.46
N ASP A 137 5.92 3.68 7.52
CA ASP A 137 4.51 3.94 7.80
C ASP A 137 3.87 2.71 8.45
N GLY A 138 2.81 2.94 9.21
CA GLY A 138 2.11 1.87 9.91
C GLY A 138 0.70 2.24 10.28
N VAL A 139 -0.17 1.25 10.27
CA VAL A 139 -1.58 1.37 10.61
C VAL A 139 -1.98 0.29 11.60
N VAL A 140 -2.86 0.63 12.53
CA VAL A 140 -3.50 -0.29 13.49
C VAL A 140 -5.00 -0.12 13.32
N TRP A 141 -5.74 -1.21 13.11
CA TRP A 141 -7.20 -1.17 13.04
C TRP A 141 -7.84 -1.86 14.22
N GLU A 142 -9.06 -1.42 14.55
CA GLU A 142 -9.89 -1.99 15.59
C GLU A 142 -9.19 -2.15 16.95
N ASN A 143 -9.23 -3.35 17.54
CA ASN A 143 -8.81 -3.58 18.91
C ASN A 143 -7.90 -4.81 19.00
N PRO A 144 -6.67 -4.71 18.49
CA PRO A 144 -5.76 -5.85 18.47
C PRO A 144 -5.46 -6.39 19.85
N SER A 145 -5.21 -7.70 19.92
CA SER A 145 -4.79 -8.37 21.16
C SER A 145 -3.39 -7.93 21.61
N THR A 146 -2.98 -8.26 22.83
CA THR A 146 -1.62 -7.93 23.33
C THR A 146 -0.49 -8.61 22.56
N ASN A 147 -0.79 -9.69 21.85
CA ASN A 147 0.17 -10.43 21.03
C ASN A 147 0.06 -10.06 19.55
N ASN A 148 -0.83 -9.15 19.20
CA ASN A 148 -1.08 -8.70 17.83
C ASN A 148 -0.99 -7.16 17.75
N ARG A 149 -0.04 -6.59 18.47
CA ARG A 149 0.16 -5.14 18.59
C ARG A 149 1.61 -4.79 18.28
N PRO A 150 1.85 -3.59 17.70
CA PRO A 150 3.19 -3.16 17.35
C PRO A 150 4.19 -3.30 18.50
N GLY A 151 5.28 -4.01 18.24
CA GLY A 151 6.42 -4.14 19.16
C GLY A 151 6.12 -4.86 20.47
N SER A 152 5.04 -5.63 20.55
CA SER A 152 4.61 -6.31 21.79
C SER A 152 4.41 -7.81 21.61
N GLY A 153 4.58 -8.56 22.70
CA GLY A 153 4.34 -10.01 22.71
C GLY A 153 5.17 -10.75 21.66
N THR A 154 4.51 -11.63 20.92
CA THR A 154 5.09 -12.41 19.82
C THR A 154 5.44 -11.56 18.60
N SER A 155 4.71 -10.47 18.35
CA SER A 155 4.92 -9.56 17.21
C SER A 155 6.11 -8.61 17.35
N ALA A 156 6.86 -8.66 18.47
CA ALA A 156 7.96 -7.73 18.70
C ALA A 156 9.16 -7.98 17.77
N ASN A 157 9.39 -9.23 17.38
CA ASN A 157 10.51 -9.64 16.53
C ASN A 157 10.05 -10.74 15.57
N VAL A 158 10.07 -10.43 14.27
CA VAL A 158 9.53 -11.30 13.22
C VAL A 158 10.66 -11.84 12.36
N ALA A 159 10.57 -13.11 11.94
CA ALA A 159 11.60 -13.72 11.13
C ALA A 159 11.69 -13.07 9.74
N LEU A 160 12.91 -12.80 9.29
CA LEU A 160 13.21 -12.41 7.91
C LEU A 160 13.77 -13.61 7.14
N PRO A 161 13.49 -13.71 5.82
CA PRO A 161 14.07 -14.76 4.99
C PRO A 161 15.60 -14.75 4.99
N SER A 162 16.19 -15.93 4.79
CA SER A 162 17.65 -16.06 4.66
C SER A 162 18.18 -15.21 3.51
N GLY A 163 19.21 -14.41 3.77
CA GLY A 163 19.84 -13.55 2.77
C GLY A 163 19.32 -12.10 2.76
N HIS A 164 18.31 -11.77 3.57
CA HIS A 164 17.92 -10.38 3.78
C HIS A 164 19.10 -9.55 4.36
N PRO A 165 19.37 -8.32 3.87
CA PRO A 165 20.50 -7.50 4.32
C PRO A 165 20.56 -7.21 5.82
N LEU A 166 19.41 -7.11 6.49
CA LEU A 166 19.34 -6.90 7.95
C LEU A 166 19.80 -8.08 8.80
N GLY A 167 19.86 -9.29 8.22
CA GLY A 167 19.92 -10.52 8.99
C GLY A 167 18.53 -10.97 9.47
N GLY A 168 18.43 -12.21 9.94
CA GLY A 168 17.19 -13.00 9.99
C GLY A 168 16.04 -12.53 10.90
N THR A 169 16.02 -11.29 11.39
CA THR A 169 14.92 -10.78 12.22
C THR A 169 14.67 -9.29 11.99
N LEU A 170 13.40 -8.91 11.85
CA LEU A 170 12.92 -7.54 11.90
C LEU A 170 12.40 -7.25 13.32
N THR A 171 12.81 -6.13 13.92
CA THR A 171 12.25 -5.64 15.19
C THR A 171 11.15 -4.62 14.91
N ILE A 172 9.94 -4.89 15.39
CA ILE A 172 8.79 -3.98 15.25
C ILE A 172 8.83 -2.94 16.38
N PRO A 173 8.78 -1.63 16.09
CA PRO A 173 8.72 -0.61 17.14
C PRO A 173 7.32 -0.55 17.77
N THR A 174 7.24 -0.04 19.00
CA THR A 174 5.98 0.17 19.72
C THR A 174 5.26 1.47 19.36
N THR A 175 5.88 2.31 18.52
CA THR A 175 5.38 3.63 18.09
C THR A 175 5.56 3.81 16.59
N GLY A 176 4.93 4.84 16.02
CA GLY A 176 4.98 5.13 14.58
C GLY A 176 3.82 4.55 13.77
N PHE A 177 2.85 3.95 14.44
CA PHE A 177 1.62 3.44 13.82
C PHE A 177 0.44 4.38 14.09
N THR A 178 -0.40 4.58 13.09
CA THR A 178 -1.64 5.35 13.19
C THR A 178 -2.81 4.43 13.50
N SER A 179 -3.56 4.71 14.56
CA SER A 179 -4.75 3.92 14.90
C SER A 179 -6.00 4.44 14.21
N ILE A 180 -6.79 3.53 13.65
CA ILE A 180 -8.12 3.79 13.10
C ILE A 180 -9.17 3.38 14.12
N SER A 181 -10.19 4.21 14.29
CA SER A 181 -11.36 3.88 15.13
C SER A 181 -12.53 3.40 14.27
N GLY A 182 -13.20 2.34 14.72
CA GLY A 182 -14.33 1.72 14.02
C GLY A 182 -13.93 0.45 13.31
N ASN A 183 -14.91 -0.24 12.72
CA ASN A 183 -14.76 -1.54 12.06
C ASN A 183 -15.16 -1.36 10.60
N ALA A 184 -14.26 -1.73 9.69
CA ALA A 184 -14.58 -1.80 8.28
C ALA A 184 -15.55 -2.97 8.07
N GLY A 185 -16.68 -2.72 7.40
CA GLY A 185 -17.61 -3.80 7.10
C GLY A 185 -16.99 -4.84 6.17
N ASN A 186 -17.61 -6.02 6.07
CA ASN A 186 -17.16 -7.04 5.13
C ASN A 186 -17.13 -6.51 3.67
N GLY A 187 -15.98 -6.65 3.01
CA GLY A 187 -15.68 -6.13 1.67
C GLY A 187 -15.22 -4.68 1.66
N GLU A 188 -15.06 -4.06 2.82
CA GLU A 188 -14.63 -2.69 2.98
C GLU A 188 -13.18 -2.65 3.45
N SER A 189 -12.37 -1.93 2.71
CA SER A 189 -11.01 -1.58 3.11
C SER A 189 -10.96 -0.34 4.00
N ILE A 190 -9.90 -0.25 4.79
CA ILE A 190 -9.40 1.02 5.32
C ILE A 190 -8.50 1.68 4.29
N ALA A 191 -8.66 2.98 4.07
CA ALA A 191 -8.00 3.69 2.99
C ALA A 191 -7.67 5.14 3.37
N ARG A 192 -6.66 5.69 2.70
CA ARG A 192 -6.33 7.11 2.66
C ARG A 192 -6.92 7.79 1.42
N ASP A 193 -6.76 9.10 1.33
CA ASP A 193 -7.05 9.81 0.08
C ASP A 193 -6.15 9.29 -1.05
N LEU A 194 -6.55 9.49 -2.31
CA LEU A 194 -5.86 8.92 -3.47
C LEU A 194 -4.38 9.31 -3.53
N ASP A 195 -3.98 10.45 -2.99
CA ASP A 195 -2.57 10.87 -2.94
C ASP A 195 -1.83 10.33 -1.71
N GLY A 196 -2.32 9.28 -1.04
CA GLY A 196 -1.72 8.70 0.16
C GLY A 196 -1.78 9.61 1.39
N THR A 197 -2.43 10.78 1.28
CA THR A 197 -2.61 11.74 2.37
C THR A 197 -3.98 11.57 3.04
N GLY A 198 -4.35 12.54 3.88
CA GLY A 198 -5.61 12.49 4.61
C GLY A 198 -5.58 11.56 5.81
N ASN A 199 -6.71 11.56 6.53
CA ASN A 199 -6.89 10.63 7.63
C ASN A 199 -7.33 9.28 7.04
N TRP A 200 -6.95 8.20 7.71
CA TRP A 200 -7.55 6.90 7.45
C TRP A 200 -9.07 6.96 7.61
N VAL A 201 -9.77 6.48 6.60
CA VAL A 201 -11.22 6.34 6.55
C VAL A 201 -11.59 4.98 6.00
N PHE A 202 -12.88 4.63 6.03
CA PHE A 202 -13.35 3.43 5.35
C PHE A 202 -13.64 3.74 3.88
N SER A 203 -13.36 2.80 2.98
CA SER A 203 -13.47 3.05 1.54
C SER A 203 -14.88 3.40 1.07
N SER A 204 -15.94 2.96 1.76
CA SER A 204 -17.31 3.40 1.44
C SER A 204 -17.57 4.89 1.70
N THR A 205 -16.73 5.51 2.53
CA THR A 205 -16.83 6.92 2.90
C THR A 205 -15.91 7.83 2.07
N LEU A 206 -15.02 7.26 1.25
CA LEU A 206 -14.16 8.03 0.36
C LEU A 206 -14.98 8.67 -0.75
N ALA A 207 -14.93 10.01 -0.82
CA ALA A 207 -15.62 10.77 -1.86
C ALA A 207 -15.17 10.40 -3.29
N SER A 208 -13.92 9.96 -3.43
CA SER A 208 -13.32 9.53 -4.69
C SER A 208 -13.37 8.02 -4.92
N GLY A 209 -13.94 7.26 -3.98
CA GLY A 209 -13.81 5.81 -3.93
C GLY A 209 -12.38 5.36 -3.62
N ASN A 210 -12.15 4.05 -3.64
CA ASN A 210 -10.84 3.46 -3.49
C ASN A 210 -10.11 3.22 -4.80
N THR A 211 -8.80 3.05 -4.70
CA THR A 211 -7.88 2.82 -5.83
C THR A 211 -7.81 1.35 -6.17
N ALA A 212 -7.61 0.45 -5.19
CA ALA A 212 -7.42 -0.98 -5.43
C ALA A 212 -6.42 -1.27 -6.59
N GLY A 213 -5.33 -0.53 -6.64
CA GLY A 213 -4.27 -0.55 -7.65
C GLY A 213 -4.55 0.29 -8.90
N ARG A 214 -5.67 1.01 -8.97
CA ARG A 214 -5.99 1.87 -10.11
C ARG A 214 -5.32 3.22 -9.96
N THR A 215 -4.54 3.58 -10.97
CA THR A 215 -4.03 4.94 -11.09
C THR A 215 -5.18 5.94 -11.20
N ASN A 216 -5.02 7.12 -10.59
CA ASN A 216 -5.89 8.25 -10.86
C ASN A 216 -5.90 8.50 -12.37
N ALA A 217 -7.08 8.45 -12.98
CA ALA A 217 -7.25 8.63 -14.42
C ALA A 217 -6.88 10.06 -14.87
N THR A 218 -5.59 10.34 -14.97
CA THR A 218 -4.96 11.25 -15.93
C THR A 218 -3.65 10.59 -16.42
N PRO A 219 -3.34 10.61 -17.73
CA PRO A 219 -2.73 9.48 -18.41
C PRO A 219 -1.19 9.46 -18.50
N GLU A 220 -0.62 8.36 -17.98
CA GLU A 220 0.51 7.53 -18.47
C GLU A 220 1.99 8.00 -18.38
N PRO A 221 3.00 7.08 -18.28
CA PRO A 221 2.91 5.60 -18.29
C PRO A 221 3.80 4.76 -17.33
N LYS A 222 3.30 3.56 -16.97
CA LYS A 222 4.13 2.35 -16.76
C LYS A 222 4.75 1.95 -18.12
N GLN A 223 6.05 1.63 -18.13
CA GLN A 223 6.94 1.25 -19.26
C GLN A 223 7.82 2.39 -19.81
N MET A 224 9.07 2.41 -19.35
CA MET A 224 10.15 3.17 -19.94
C MET A 224 10.68 2.42 -21.18
N LEU A 225 9.97 2.50 -22.32
CA LEU A 225 10.52 2.01 -23.60
C LEU A 225 11.43 3.08 -24.19
N MET A 226 12.72 2.99 -23.85
CA MET A 226 13.76 3.86 -24.40
C MET A 226 14.11 3.41 -25.84
N GLY A 227 13.31 3.86 -26.81
CA GLY A 227 13.59 3.73 -28.23
C GLY A 227 14.30 4.96 -28.77
N CYS A 228 15.62 4.92 -28.88
CA CYS A 228 16.37 5.93 -29.63
C CYS A 228 16.14 5.70 -31.13
N LEU A 229 15.51 6.64 -31.84
CA LEU A 229 15.56 6.70 -33.30
C LEU A 229 15.41 8.14 -33.81
N GLY A 230 16.48 8.69 -34.38
CA GLY A 230 16.48 9.76 -35.39
C GLY A 230 15.94 11.13 -34.95
N GLY A 231 16.84 12.07 -34.68
CA GLY A 231 16.51 13.43 -34.26
C GLY A 231 15.55 14.19 -35.19
N ILE A 232 14.61 14.91 -34.56
CA ILE A 232 14.19 16.30 -34.80
C ILE A 232 13.01 16.55 -33.85
N LEU A 233 13.17 17.54 -32.97
CA LEU A 233 12.12 18.01 -32.07
C LEU A 233 11.10 18.82 -32.87
N LEU A 234 9.88 18.30 -33.04
CA LEU A 234 8.74 19.09 -33.47
C LEU A 234 7.50 18.67 -32.67
N MET A 235 7.16 19.46 -31.65
CA MET A 235 5.91 19.33 -30.91
C MET A 235 4.75 19.88 -31.76
N THR A 236 3.83 19.02 -32.18
CA THR A 236 2.45 19.42 -32.48
C THR A 236 1.49 18.41 -31.88
N LEU A 237 0.71 18.85 -30.90
CA LEU A 237 -0.36 18.08 -30.25
C LEU A 237 -1.54 17.91 -31.21
N SER A 238 -2.11 16.70 -31.28
CA SER A 238 -3.46 16.49 -31.79
C SER A 238 -4.13 15.35 -31.00
N PRO A 239 -5.32 15.55 -30.42
CA PRO A 239 -6.00 14.49 -29.68
C PRO A 239 -6.65 13.48 -30.63
N LEU A 240 -6.39 12.18 -30.40
CA LEU A 240 -7.06 11.09 -31.11
C LEU A 240 -8.50 10.92 -30.58
N ARG A 241 -9.47 11.31 -31.41
CA ARG A 241 -10.90 11.08 -31.18
C ARG A 241 -11.19 9.58 -31.30
N SER A 242 -11.75 8.96 -30.25
CA SER A 242 -12.12 7.54 -30.29
C SER A 242 -13.18 7.29 -31.38
N ARG A 243 -12.88 6.39 -32.31
CA ARG A 243 -13.79 6.01 -33.39
C ARG A 243 -14.67 4.86 -32.87
N LYS A 244 -15.90 5.17 -32.42
CA LYS A 244 -16.95 4.16 -32.22
C LYS A 244 -17.10 3.37 -33.52
N ARG A 245 -16.78 2.06 -33.50
CA ARG A 245 -17.11 1.13 -34.60
C ARG A 245 -18.63 1.10 -34.77
N ARG A 246 -19.14 1.63 -35.89
CA ARG A 246 -20.50 1.32 -36.36
C ARG A 246 -20.44 -0.03 -37.08
N SER A 247 -21.23 -0.99 -36.62
CA SER A 247 -21.44 -2.27 -37.30
C SER A 247 -22.25 -2.03 -38.58
N PRO A 248 -21.94 -2.67 -39.72
CA PRO A 248 -22.74 -2.53 -40.92
C PRO A 248 -23.98 -3.42 -40.83
N VAL A 249 -25.15 -2.78 -40.89
CA VAL A 249 -26.42 -3.42 -41.25
C VAL A 249 -26.28 -3.93 -42.69
N ARG A 250 -26.47 -5.23 -42.92
CA ARG A 250 -26.63 -5.79 -44.27
C ARG A 250 -28.11 -5.96 -44.54
N SER A 251 -28.62 -5.19 -45.49
CA SER A 251 -29.89 -5.40 -46.16
C SER A 251 -29.64 -6.14 -47.48
N LEU A 252 -30.35 -7.25 -47.63
CA LEU A 252 -31.01 -7.84 -48.82
C LEU A 252 -31.20 -9.33 -48.57
#